data_AF-A0A348VAZ9-F1
#
_entry.id   AF-A0A348VAZ9-F1
#
_cell.length_a   1.000
_cell.length_b   1.000
_cell.length_c   1.000
_cell.angle_alpha   90.00
_cell.angle_beta   90.00
_cell.angle_gamma   90.00
#
_symmetry.space_group_name_H-M   'P 1'
#
loop_
_entity.id
_entity.type
_entity.pdbx_description
1 polymer ?
#
loop_
_entity_poly.entity_id
_entity_poly.type
_entity_poly.pdbx_seq_one_letter_code
_entity_poly.pdbx_strand_id
1 'polypeptide(L)'
;MKMPYLVYDDTELTALIDILNELQEAESRYPQWPTDPIHAVAIMAEESGEAVQAANNLVWHGGDREALREELVQTAAMAIRCLKNL
;
A
#
# COMPACT_ATOMS: atom_id res chain seq x y z
N MET A 1 14.91 4.72 27.79
CA MET A 1 13.99 5.47 26.90
C MET A 1 12.74 4.62 26.74
N LYS A 2 11.63 4.98 27.41
CA LYS A 2 10.36 4.25 27.22
C LYS A 2 9.81 4.69 25.87
N MET A 3 9.64 3.76 24.94
CA MET A 3 8.88 4.03 23.74
C MET A 3 7.47 4.46 24.16
N PRO A 4 6.96 5.62 23.73
CA PRO A 4 5.56 5.95 23.95
C PRO A 4 4.73 4.88 23.26
N TYR A 5 3.80 4.26 24.00
CA TYR A 5 2.81 3.38 23.37
C TYR A 5 2.05 4.23 22.35
N LEU A 6 2.20 3.88 21.07
CA LEU A 6 1.35 4.42 20.02
C LEU A 6 -0.06 3.92 20.33
N VAL A 7 -0.92 4.83 20.79
CA VAL A 7 -2.35 4.58 20.91
C VAL A 7 -2.90 4.79 19.51
N TYR A 8 -3.04 3.71 18.76
CA TYR A 8 -3.77 3.75 17.49
C TYR A 8 -5.26 3.76 17.77
N ASP A 9 -6.03 4.55 17.04
CA ASP A 9 -7.48 4.36 17.03
C ASP A 9 -7.87 3.10 16.22
N ASP A 10 -9.12 2.64 16.38
CA ASP A 10 -9.60 1.41 15.72
C ASP A 10 -9.50 1.49 14.19
N THR A 11 -9.57 2.70 13.61
CA THR A 11 -9.48 2.90 12.16
C THR A 11 -8.04 2.84 11.66
N GLU A 12 -7.10 3.42 12.41
CA GLU A 12 -5.67 3.32 12.13
C GLU A 12 -5.19 1.88 12.24
N LEU A 13 -5.62 1.15 13.27
CA LEU A 13 -5.28 -0.26 13.44
C LEU A 13 -5.84 -1.13 12.29
N THR A 14 -7.08 -0.86 11.87
CA THR A 14 -7.69 -1.56 10.73
C THR A 14 -6.88 -1.33 9.46
N ALA A 15 -6.53 -0.07 9.15
CA ALA A 15 -5.72 0.26 7.98
C ALA A 15 -4.35 -0.44 8.00
N LEU A 16 -3.68 -0.48 9.16
CA LEU A 16 -2.41 -1.20 9.30
C LEU A 16 -2.56 -2.71 9.06
N ILE A 17 -3.65 -3.32 9.53
CA ILE A 17 -3.94 -4.74 9.29
C ILE A 17 -4.14 -4.99 7.79
N ASP A 18 -4.92 -4.15 7.11
CA ASP A 18 -5.17 -4.28 5.67
C ASP A 18 -3.86 -4.21 4.87
N ILE A 19 -3.00 -3.24 5.20
CA ILE A 19 -1.68 -3.07 4.57
C ILE A 19 -0.80 -4.31 4.77
N LEU A 20 -0.80 -4.89 5.97
CA LEU A 20 -0.01 -6.09 6.26
C LEU A 20 -0.56 -7.33 5.55
N ASN A 21 -1.88 -7.45 5.43
CA ASN A 21 -2.52 -8.53 4.68
C ASN A 21 -2.18 -8.42 3.19
N GLU A 22 -2.32 -7.23 2.59
CA GLU A 22 -1.94 -6.99 1.19
C GLU A 22 -0.46 -7.26 0.94
N LEU A 23 0.43 -6.82 1.85
CA LEU A 23 1.86 -7.16 1.74
C LEU A 23 2.09 -8.67 1.68
N GLN A 24 1.44 -9.43 2.55
CA GLN A 24 1.55 -10.89 2.57
C GLN A 24 0.99 -11.52 1.28
N GLU A 25 -0.14 -11.01 0.78
CA GLU A 25 -0.75 -11.47 -0.46
C GLU A 25 0.14 -11.18 -1.68
N ALA A 26 0.67 -9.95 -1.77
CA ALA A 26 1.58 -9.56 -2.85
C ALA A 26 2.90 -10.34 -2.84
N GLU A 27 3.44 -10.66 -1.65
CA GLU A 27 4.62 -11.53 -1.52
C GLU A 27 4.33 -12.97 -1.95
N SER A 28 3.12 -13.47 -1.67
CA SER A 28 2.67 -14.79 -2.10
C SER A 28 2.42 -14.86 -3.61
N ARG A 29 1.74 -13.85 -4.18
CA ARG A 29 1.41 -13.76 -5.61
C ARG A 29 2.64 -13.53 -6.48
N TYR A 30 3.55 -12.67 -6.03
CA TYR A 30 4.74 -12.28 -6.76
C TYR A 30 5.99 -12.54 -5.92
N PRO A 31 6.45 -13.80 -5.77
CA PRO A 31 7.54 -14.14 -4.86
C PRO A 31 8.91 -13.59 -5.29
N GLN A 32 9.08 -13.28 -6.58
CA GLN A 32 10.27 -12.63 -7.10
C GLN A 32 10.13 -11.13 -6.97
N TRP A 33 11.01 -10.51 -6.19
CA TRP A 33 11.11 -9.06 -6.06
C TRP A 33 12.39 -8.55 -6.73
N PRO A 34 12.38 -7.39 -7.40
CA PRO A 34 13.60 -6.83 -7.97
C PRO A 34 14.67 -6.58 -6.91
N THR A 35 15.93 -6.86 -7.27
CA THR A 35 17.09 -6.60 -6.40
C THR A 35 17.66 -5.20 -6.61
N ASP A 36 17.34 -4.55 -7.72
CA ASP A 36 17.73 -3.17 -7.97
C ASP A 36 16.62 -2.20 -7.53
N PRO A 37 16.99 -1.07 -6.91
CA PRO A 37 16.02 -0.13 -6.35
C PRO A 37 15.21 0.60 -7.43
N ILE A 38 15.68 0.68 -8.68
CA ILE A 38 14.95 1.38 -9.75
C ILE A 38 13.68 0.60 -10.09
N HIS A 39 13.79 -0.70 -10.36
CA HIS A 39 12.63 -1.53 -10.68
C HIS A 39 11.72 -1.75 -9.47
N ALA A 40 12.28 -1.91 -8.26
CA ALA A 40 11.46 -2.04 -7.06
C ALA A 40 10.59 -0.79 -6.80
N VAL A 41 11.20 0.41 -6.91
CA VAL A 41 10.46 1.67 -6.77
C VAL A 41 9.49 1.89 -7.92
N ALA A 42 9.79 1.42 -9.13
CA ALA A 42 8.87 1.50 -10.27
C ALA A 42 7.57 0.71 -10.02
N ILE A 43 7.65 -0.49 -9.44
CA ILE A 43 6.46 -1.28 -9.05
C ILE A 43 5.65 -0.53 -8.00
N MET A 44 6.30 0.01 -6.96
CA MET A 44 5.59 0.82 -5.96
C MET A 44 4.93 2.06 -6.56
N ALA A 45 5.60 2.71 -7.53
CA ALA A 45 5.06 3.89 -8.20
C ALA A 45 3.84 3.57 -9.07
N GLU A 46 3.76 2.36 -9.65
CA GLU A 46 2.59 1.88 -10.40
C GLU A 46 1.32 1.95 -9.54
N GLU A 47 1.34 1.32 -8.35
CA GLU A 47 0.24 1.36 -7.38
C GLU A 47 -0.15 2.79 -6.99
N SER A 48 0.86 3.66 -6.79
CA SER A 48 0.59 5.06 -6.46
C SER A 48 -0.13 5.81 -7.59
N GLY A 49 0.13 5.43 -8.85
CA GLY A 49 -0.56 5.94 -10.01
C GLY A 49 -2.00 5.45 -10.10
N GLU A 50 -2.23 4.17 -9.76
CA GLU A 50 -3.57 3.58 -9.68
C GLU A 50 -4.41 4.23 -8.57
N ALA A 51 -3.82 4.52 -7.40
CA ALA A 51 -4.47 5.30 -6.34
C ALA A 51 -4.87 6.71 -6.79
N VAL A 52 -4.02 7.40 -7.57
CA VAL A 52 -4.35 8.71 -8.17
C VAL A 52 -5.51 8.57 -9.16
N GLN A 53 -5.50 7.52 -9.99
CA GLN A 53 -6.58 7.25 -10.93
C GLN A 53 -7.91 6.95 -10.22
N ALA A 54 -7.90 6.12 -9.19
CA ALA A 54 -9.08 5.79 -8.38
C ALA A 54 -9.65 7.04 -7.69
N ALA A 55 -8.79 7.92 -7.17
CA ALA A 55 -9.22 9.19 -6.59
C ALA A 55 -9.86 10.10 -7.66
N ASN A 56 -9.27 10.19 -8.85
CA ASN A 56 -9.85 10.93 -9.97
C ASN A 56 -11.23 10.36 -10.37
N ASN A 57 -11.35 9.04 -10.44
CA ASN A 57 -12.60 8.36 -10.76
C ASN A 57 -13.68 8.59 -9.70
N LEU A 58 -13.32 8.52 -8.42
CA LEU A 58 -14.24 8.79 -7.30
C LEU A 58 -14.83 10.21 -7.38
N VAL A 59 -14.03 11.21 -7.75
CA VAL A 59 -14.48 12.60 -7.81
C VAL A 59 -15.24 12.92 -9.10
N TRP A 60 -14.75 12.45 -10.25
CA TRP A 60 -15.21 12.95 -11.55
C TRP A 60 -15.98 11.94 -12.39
N HIS A 61 -15.88 10.65 -12.07
CA HIS A 61 -16.39 9.56 -12.92
C HIS A 61 -17.31 8.59 -12.16
N GLY A 62 -17.78 8.97 -10.96
CA GLY A 62 -18.69 8.14 -10.15
C GLY A 62 -18.04 6.84 -9.67
N GLY A 63 -16.72 6.83 -9.49
CA GLY A 63 -15.95 5.69 -9.00
C GLY A 63 -16.27 5.31 -7.56
N ASP A 64 -15.86 4.10 -7.18
CA ASP A 64 -16.11 3.51 -5.87
C ASP A 64 -15.09 3.96 -4.81
N ARG A 65 -15.54 4.18 -3.57
CA ARG A 65 -14.67 4.47 -2.43
C ARG A 65 -13.84 3.26 -2.04
N GLU A 66 -14.39 2.05 -2.17
CA GLU A 66 -13.65 0.83 -1.87
C GLU A 66 -12.50 0.63 -2.86
N ALA A 67 -12.70 0.94 -4.16
CA ALA A 67 -11.62 0.93 -5.14
C ALA A 67 -10.48 1.87 -4.71
N LEU A 68 -10.77 3.12 -4.33
CA LEU A 68 -9.71 4.02 -3.82
C LEU A 68 -9.02 3.47 -2.56
N ARG A 69 -9.77 2.83 -1.67
CA ARG A 69 -9.20 2.22 -0.46
C ARG A 69 -8.27 1.05 -0.80
N GLU A 70 -8.64 0.19 -1.74
CA GLU A 70 -7.82 -0.93 -2.23
C GLU A 70 -6.48 -0.42 -2.77
N GLU A 71 -6.50 0.57 -3.67
CA GLU A 71 -5.28 1.12 -4.28
C GLU A 71 -4.35 1.79 -3.26
N LEU A 72 -4.93 2.47 -2.25
CA LEU A 72 -4.15 3.08 -1.16
C LEU A 72 -3.47 2.02 -0.29
N VAL A 73 -4.15 0.90 -0.02
CA VAL A 73 -3.61 -0.23 0.74
C VAL A 73 -2.46 -0.89 -0.04
N GLN A 74 -2.64 -1.13 -1.34
CA GLN A 74 -1.60 -1.68 -2.22
C GLN A 74 -0.37 -0.77 -2.32
N THR A 75 -0.59 0.54 -2.50
CA THR A 75 0.48 1.55 -2.50
C THR A 75 1.32 1.49 -1.23
N ALA A 76 0.65 1.46 -0.06
CA ALA A 76 1.34 1.40 1.22
C ALA A 76 2.08 0.05 1.42
N ALA A 77 1.47 -1.06 1.02
CA ALA A 77 2.09 -2.37 1.07
C ALA A 77 3.38 -2.42 0.21
N MET A 78 3.35 -1.85 -1.00
CA MET A 78 4.54 -1.81 -1.87
C MET A 78 5.64 -0.89 -1.34
N ALA A 79 5.28 0.21 -0.66
CA ALA A 79 6.25 1.04 0.04
C ALA A 79 6.96 0.26 1.16
N ILE A 80 6.22 -0.51 1.97
CA ILE A 80 6.80 -1.39 2.99
C ILE A 80 7.67 -2.48 2.34
N ARG A 81 7.21 -3.08 1.23
CA ARG A 81 7.96 -4.12 0.52
C ARG A 81 9.29 -3.59 -0.02
N CYS A 82 9.30 -2.37 -0.55
CA CYS A 82 10.54 -1.67 -0.92
C CYS A 82 11.46 -1.55 0.30
N LEU A 83 10.97 -0.98 1.41
CA LEU A 83 11.77 -0.77 2.63
C LEU A 83 12.34 -2.08 3.20
N LYS A 84 11.56 -3.17 3.17
CA LYS A 84 11.95 -4.50 3.67
C LYS A 84 13.08 -5.12 2.83
N ASN A 85 13.22 -4.72 1.57
CA ASN A 85 14.18 -5.29 0.62
C ASN A 85 15.27 -4.28 0.18
N LEU A 86 15.45 -3.19 0.94
CA LEU A 86 16.57 -2.25 0.77
C LEU A 86 17.91 -2.84 1.23
#